data_AF-A0A925ADR8-F1
#
_entry.id   AF-A0A925ADR8-F1
#
_cell.length_a   1.000
_cell.length_b   1.000
_cell.length_c   1.000
_cell.angle_alpha   90.00
_cell.angle_beta   90.00
_cell.angle_gamma   90.00
#
_symmetry.space_group_name_H-M   'P 1'
#
loop_
_entity.id
_entity.type
_entity.pdbx_description
1 polymer ?
#
loop_
_entity_poly.entity_id
_entity_poly.type
_entity_poly.pdbx_seq_one_letter_code
_entity_poly.pdbx_strand_id
1 'polypeptide(L)' 'MTITQHSQLQNIFKYFETLQPEQIEQAFLSHWKPFVLSLSTEDDRALAFKLFYEWQTAQADIFLNFLQAEQSQPASA' A
#
# COMPACT_ATOMS: atom_id res chain seq x y z
N MET A 1 -13.10 2.76 8.83
CA MET A 1 -12.05 1.77 9.09
C MET A 1 -12.16 1.39 10.55
N THR A 2 -12.17 0.09 10.85
CA THR A 2 -12.21 -0.40 12.24
C THR A 2 -10.84 -0.24 12.93
N ILE A 3 -10.83 -0.30 14.27
CA ILE A 3 -9.59 -0.30 15.07
C ILE A 3 -8.66 -1.46 14.65
N THR A 4 -9.23 -2.63 14.37
CA THR A 4 -8.48 -3.81 13.92
C THR A 4 -7.81 -3.57 12.57
N GLN A 5 -8.55 -3.04 11.58
CA GLN A 5 -7.99 -2.71 10.26
C GLN A 5 -6.92 -1.62 10.35
N HIS A 6 -7.13 -0.60 11.19
CA HIS A 6 -6.12 0.43 11.41
C HIS A 6 -4.83 -0.13 12.02
N SER A 7 -4.95 -1.05 12.99
CA SER A 7 -3.78 -1.71 13.60
C SER A 7 -3.04 -2.61 12.60
N GLN A 8 -3.79 -3.32 11.74
CA GLN A 8 -3.21 -4.11 10.65
C GLN A 8 -2.45 -3.22 9.66
N LEU A 9 -3.02 -2.08 9.28
CA LEU A 9 -2.38 -1.10 8.40
C LEU A 9 -1.06 -0.59 8.97
N GLN A 10 -1.03 -0.23 10.26
CA GLN A 10 0.19 0.19 10.93
C GLN A 10 1.26 -0.91 10.96
N ASN A 11 0.87 -2.17 11.12
CA ASN A 11 1.82 -3.28 11.08
C ASN A 11 2.39 -3.50 9.67
N ILE A 12 1.59 -3.29 8.63
CA ILE A 12 2.06 -3.32 7.23
C ILE A 12 3.10 -2.22 7.00
N PHE A 13 2.87 -0.99 7.48
CA PHE A 13 3.84 0.10 7.34
C PHE A 13 5.15 -0.17 8.08
N LYS A 14 5.08 -0.63 9.33
CA LYS A 14 6.26 -1.03 10.09
C LYS A 14 7.04 -2.14 9.40
N TYR A 15 6.34 -3.09 8.78
CA TYR A 15 6.99 -4.13 8.00
C TYR A 15 7.73 -3.54 6.80
N PHE A 16 7.09 -2.66 6.02
CA PHE A 16 7.71 -2.01 4.87
C PHE A 16 8.96 -1.21 5.24
N GLU A 17 8.97 -0.54 6.39
CA GLU A 17 10.13 0.15 6.96
C GLU A 17 11.37 -0.75 7.13
N THR A 18 11.18 -2.06 7.30
CA THR A 18 12.30 -3.02 7.47
C THR A 18 12.84 -3.60 6.17
N LEU A 19 12.17 -3.32 5.05
CA LEU A 19 12.48 -3.96 3.77
C LEU A 19 13.54 -3.21 2.98
N GLN A 20 14.32 -3.98 2.23
CA GLN A 20 15.18 -3.44 1.18
C GLN A 20 14.33 -3.00 -0.03
N PRO A 21 14.78 -2.01 -0.82
CA PRO A 21 14.03 -1.47 -1.96
C PRO A 21 13.47 -2.53 -2.93
N GLU A 22 14.27 -3.55 -3.24
CA GLU A 22 13.91 -4.64 -4.15
C GLU A 22 12.78 -5.54 -3.63
N GLN A 23 12.47 -5.49 -2.35
CA GLN A 23 11.43 -6.30 -1.70
C GLN A 23 10.08 -5.57 -1.61
N ILE A 24 10.08 -4.24 -1.81
CA ILE A 24 8.89 -3.39 -1.61
C ILE A 24 7.75 -3.78 -2.55
N GLU A 25 8.06 -4.08 -3.82
CA GLU A 25 7.05 -4.48 -4.81
C GLU A 25 6.33 -5.77 -4.40
N GLN A 26 7.09 -6.81 -4.06
CA GLN A 26 6.52 -8.08 -3.62
C GLN A 26 5.72 -7.92 -2.33
N ALA A 27 6.22 -7.12 -1.39
CA ALA A 27 5.55 -6.85 -0.12
C ALA A 27 4.22 -6.10 -0.32
N PHE A 28 4.16 -5.17 -1.28
CA PHE A 28 2.92 -4.52 -1.68
C PHE A 28 1.89 -5.54 -2.20
N LEU A 29 2.28 -6.39 -3.15
CA LEU A 29 1.38 -7.38 -3.75
C LEU A 29 0.86 -8.38 -2.71
N SER A 30 1.69 -8.71 -1.71
CA SER A 30 1.40 -9.75 -0.72
C SER A 30 0.67 -9.24 0.52
N HIS A 31 0.82 -7.96 0.88
CA HIS A 31 0.26 -7.41 2.13
C HIS A 31 -0.69 -6.23 1.90
N TRP A 32 -0.25 -5.21 1.19
CA TRP A 32 -1.05 -4.00 1.01
C TRP A 32 -2.24 -4.23 0.08
N LYS A 33 -2.04 -4.82 -1.10
CA LYS A 33 -3.12 -5.04 -2.07
C LYS A 33 -4.25 -5.90 -1.47
N PRO A 34 -3.96 -7.04 -0.80
CA PRO A 34 -4.99 -7.80 -0.09
C PRO A 34 -5.66 -7.02 1.03
N PHE A 35 -4.92 -6.21 1.80
CA PHE A 35 -5.49 -5.37 2.84
C PHE A 35 -6.50 -4.37 2.28
N VAL A 36 -6.14 -3.60 1.24
CA VAL A 36 -7.05 -2.62 0.63
C VAL A 36 -8.28 -3.31 0.03
N LEU A 37 -8.13 -4.47 -0.61
CA LEU A 37 -9.26 -5.23 -1.15
C LEU A 37 -10.18 -5.79 -0.05
N SER A 38 -9.64 -6.05 1.15
CA SER A 38 -10.42 -6.49 2.31
C SER A 38 -11.29 -5.39 2.93
N LEU A 39 -11.03 -4.11 2.62
CA LEU A 39 -11.81 -2.98 3.11
C LEU A 39 -13.17 -2.92 2.40
N SER A 40 -14.24 -2.85 3.21
CA SER A 40 -15.61 -3.02 2.76
C SER A 40 -16.23 -1.76 2.14
N THR A 41 -15.71 -0.58 2.46
CA THR A 41 -16.23 0.71 1.97
C THR A 41 -15.18 1.45 1.16
N GLU A 42 -15.65 2.32 0.27
CA GLU A 42 -14.80 3.23 -0.49
C GLU A 42 -14.09 4.22 0.43
N ASP A 43 -14.79 4.76 1.44
CA ASP A 43 -14.22 5.66 2.45
C ASP A 43 -13.04 5.02 3.20
N ASP A 44 -13.13 3.73 3.52
CA ASP A 44 -12.06 3.02 4.23
C ASP A 44 -10.83 2.85 3.34
N ARG A 45 -11.03 2.58 2.05
CA ARG A 45 -9.95 2.51 1.07
C ARG A 45 -9.31 3.87 0.89
N ALA A 46 -10.11 4.93 0.72
CA ALA A 46 -9.63 6.30 0.61
C ALA A 46 -8.82 6.72 1.84
N LEU A 47 -9.29 6.36 3.05
CA LEU A 47 -8.56 6.59 4.29
C LEU A 47 -7.23 5.81 4.34
N ALA A 48 -7.20 4.55 3.91
CA ALA A 48 -5.96 3.77 3.84
C ALA A 48 -4.95 4.45 2.91
N PHE A 49 -5.36 4.86 1.70
CA PHE A 49 -4.50 5.59 0.76
C PHE A 49 -4.02 6.93 1.32
N LYS A 50 -4.88 7.67 2.03
CA LYS A 50 -4.48 8.91 2.70
C LYS A 50 -3.39 8.66 3.75
N LEU A 51 -3.59 7.68 4.64
CA LEU A 51 -2.61 7.32 5.67
C LEU A 51 -1.29 6.82 5.07
N PHE A 52 -1.36 6.12 3.94
CA PHE A 52 -0.18 5.71 3.19
C PHE A 52 0.59 6.92 2.63
N TYR A 53 -0.11 7.89 2.05
CA TYR A 53 0.53 9.11 1.53
C TYR A 53 1.15 9.95 2.66
N GLU A 54 0.50 10.01 3.82
CA GLU A 54 1.00 10.72 5.01
C GLU A 54 2.24 10.07 5.63
N TRP A 55 2.49 8.77 5.39
CA TRP A 55 3.63 8.03 5.94
C TRP A 55 4.99 8.57 5.45
N GLN A 56 5.06 9.22 4.27
CA GLN A 56 6.22 10.02 3.79
C GLN A 56 7.61 9.37 3.97
N THR A 57 7.75 8.09 3.64
CA THR A 57 9.05 7.38 3.68
C THR A 57 9.61 7.12 2.29
N ALA A 58 10.93 6.85 2.21
CA ALA A 58 11.57 6.45 0.95
C ALA A 58 10.93 5.19 0.35
N GLN A 59 10.46 4.26 1.19
CA GLN A 59 9.73 3.07 0.77
C GLN A 59 8.36 3.42 0.17
N ALA A 60 7.68 4.45 0.70
CA ALA A 60 6.43 4.95 0.15
C ALA A 60 6.63 5.51 -1.27
N ASP A 61 7.71 6.26 -1.49
CA ASP A 61 8.04 6.82 -2.81
C ASP A 61 8.33 5.74 -3.86
N ILE A 62 9.11 4.71 -3.49
CA ILE A 62 9.36 3.55 -4.36
C ILE A 62 8.04 2.91 -4.77
N PHE A 63 7.14 2.73 -3.82
CA PHE A 63 5.83 2.16 -4.09
C PHE A 63 4.94 3.05 -4.97
N LEU A 64 4.91 4.36 -4.74
CA LEU A 64 4.13 5.29 -5.58
C LEU A 64 4.62 5.28 -7.03
N ASN A 65 5.94 5.21 -7.24
CA ASN A 65 6.53 5.07 -8.57
C ASN A 65 6.12 3.75 -9.24
N PHE A 66 6.08 2.66 -8.47
CA PHE A 66 5.56 1.37 -8.96
C PHE A 66 4.09 1.47 -9.38
N LEU A 67 3.21 2.06 -8.56
CA LEU A 67 1.79 2.24 -8.91
C LEU A 67 1.61 3.07 -10.20
N GLN A 68 2.40 4.13 -10.36
CA GLN A 68 2.35 4.96 -11.57
C GLN A 68 2.82 4.16 -12.80
N ALA A 69 3.81 3.28 -12.64
CA ALA A 69 4.26 2.39 -13.70
C ALA A 69 3.18 1.37 -14.10
N GLU A 70 2.47 0.75 -13.15
CA GLU A 70 1.35 -0.16 -13.45
C GLU A 70 0.20 0.55 -14.19
N GLN A 71 -0.14 1.80 -13.81
CA GLN A 71 -1.22 2.56 -14.46
C GLN A 71 -0.85 3.06 -15.88
N SER A 72 0.44 3.21 -16.15
CA SER A 72 0.95 3.70 -17.44
C SER A 72 1.11 2.61 -18.50
N GLN A 73 0.99 1.32 -18.12
CA GLN A 73 0.86 0.24 -19.09
C GLN A 73 -0.60 0.13 -19.54
N PRO A 74 -0.94 0.41 -20.82
CA PRO A 74 -2.24 0.03 -21.33
C PRO A 74 -2.33 -1.49 -21.21
N ALA A 75 -3.43 -1.98 -20.62
CA ALA A 75 -3.80 -3.39 -20.63
C ALA A 75 -3.66 -3.91 -22.07
N SER A 76 -2.52 -4.54 -22.35
CA SER A 76 -2.22 -5.09 -23.66
C SER A 76 -2.51 -6.58 -23.57
N ALA A 77 -3.65 -6.93 -24.17
CA ALA A 77 -4.20 -8.27 -24.46
C ALA A 77 -4.99 -8.97 -23.34
#